data_AF-A0A3M1Z2P0-F1
#
_entry.id   AF-A0A3M1Z2P0-F1
#
_cell.length_a   1.000
_cell.length_b   1.000
_cell.length_c   1.000
_cell.angle_alpha   90.00
_cell.angle_beta   90.00
_cell.angle_gamma   90.00
#
_symmetry.space_group_name_H-M   'P 1'
#
loop_
_entity.id
_entity.type
_entity.pdbx_description
1 polymer ?
#
loop_
_entity_poly.entity_id
_entity_poly.type
_entity_poly.pdbx_seq_one_letter_code
_entity_poly.pdbx_strand_id
1 'polypeptide(L)'
;MRRVRAFLLFTLGEVLFLGVLVGGHGASEVRAWARRAREERAVAEALALTDLAVWTEARYTRHLSQADRFAPFQDAPGAPDLLPAGSLVPPPPFLRSPPLP
;
A
#
# COMPACT_ATOMS: atom_id res chain seq x y z
N MET A 1 -0.64 -46.77 1.76
CA MET A 1 -0.23 -45.78 0.73
C MET A 1 -1.39 -45.05 0.03
N ARG A 2 -2.53 -45.70 -0.31
CA ARG A 2 -3.68 -45.02 -0.95
C ARG A 2 -4.27 -43.84 -0.14
N ARG A 3 -4.43 -44.00 1.18
CA ARG A 3 -4.94 -42.94 2.07
C ARG A 3 -4.04 -41.71 2.12
N VAL A 4 -2.71 -41.91 2.14
CA VAL A 4 -1.72 -40.82 2.12
C VAL A 4 -1.77 -40.07 0.78
N ARG A 5 -1.88 -40.78 -0.35
CA ARG A 5 -2.04 -40.15 -1.67
C ARG A 5 -3.32 -39.33 -1.76
N ALA A 6 -4.43 -39.84 -1.24
CA ALA A 6 -5.70 -39.11 -1.20
C ALA A 6 -5.60 -37.83 -0.36
N PHE A 7 -4.96 -37.91 0.83
CA PHE A 7 -4.72 -36.75 1.67
C PHE A 7 -3.84 -35.70 0.98
N LEU A 8 -2.72 -36.11 0.37
CA LEU A 8 -1.82 -35.17 -0.33
C LEU A 8 -2.50 -34.49 -1.54
N LEU A 9 -3.31 -35.22 -2.31
CA LEU A 9 -4.08 -34.64 -3.42
C LEU A 9 -5.13 -33.65 -2.93
N PHE A 10 -5.79 -33.96 -1.81
CA PHE A 10 -6.76 -33.07 -1.19
C PHE A 10 -6.10 -31.77 -0.72
N THR A 11 -5.00 -31.86 0.03
CA THR A 11 -4.25 -30.67 0.49
C THR A 11 -3.70 -29.85 -0.68
N LEU A 12 -3.18 -30.49 -1.74
CA LEU A 12 -2.75 -29.79 -2.94
C LEU A 12 -3.92 -29.05 -3.61
N GLY A 13 -5.10 -29.68 -3.66
CA GLY A 13 -6.32 -29.05 -4.16
C GLY A 13 -6.71 -27.81 -3.37
N GLU A 14 -6.67 -27.88 -2.03
CA GLU A 14 -6.96 -26.73 -1.16
C GLU A 14 -5.96 -25.58 -1.37
N VAL A 15 -4.66 -25.88 -1.45
CA VAL A 15 -3.61 -24.87 -1.69
C VAL A 15 -3.82 -24.19 -3.05
N LEU A 16 -4.09 -24.96 -4.10
CA LEU A 16 -4.36 -24.40 -5.43
C LEU A 16 -5.64 -23.57 -5.45
N PHE A 17 -6.70 -24.03 -4.80
CA PHE A 17 -7.96 -23.31 -4.68
C PHE A 17 -7.78 -21.97 -3.98
N LEU A 18 -7.10 -21.97 -2.82
CA LEU A 18 -6.78 -20.74 -2.09
C LEU A 18 -5.85 -19.83 -2.90
N GLY A 19 -4.86 -20.39 -3.59
CA GLY A 19 -3.95 -19.64 -4.46
C GLY A 19 -4.68 -18.90 -5.59
N VAL A 20 -5.65 -19.56 -6.24
CA VAL A 20 -6.50 -18.93 -7.25
C VAL A 20 -7.39 -17.85 -6.65
N LEU A 21 -7.96 -18.08 -5.46
CA LEU A 21 -8.86 -17.12 -4.82
C LEU A 21 -8.11 -15.85 -4.39
N VAL A 22 -6.94 -16.00 -3.75
CA VAL A 22 -6.08 -14.89 -3.35
C VAL A 22 -5.48 -14.18 -4.55
N GLY A 23 -4.95 -14.92 -5.54
CA GLY A 23 -4.37 -14.33 -6.74
C GLY A 23 -5.40 -13.61 -7.61
N GLY A 24 -6.58 -14.20 -7.77
CA GLY A 24 -7.70 -13.63 -8.51
C GLY A 24 -8.25 -12.36 -7.85
N HIS A 25 -8.50 -12.41 -6.53
CA HIS A 25 -8.96 -11.26 -5.76
C HIS A 25 -7.92 -10.14 -5.72
N GLY A 26 -6.66 -10.49 -5.49
CA GLY A 26 -5.54 -9.53 -5.53
C GLY A 26 -5.44 -8.84 -6.89
N ALA A 27 -5.52 -9.59 -7.99
CA ALA A 27 -5.49 -9.01 -9.33
C ALA A 27 -6.71 -8.12 -9.64
N SER A 28 -7.91 -8.48 -9.16
CA SER A 28 -9.10 -7.61 -9.30
C SER A 28 -8.98 -6.33 -8.50
N GLU A 29 -8.51 -6.42 -7.25
CA GLU A 29 -8.33 -5.26 -6.36
C GLU A 29 -7.26 -4.32 -6.89
N VAL A 30 -6.11 -4.83 -7.35
CA VAL A 30 -5.06 -4.00 -7.97
C VAL A 30 -5.59 -3.26 -9.19
N ARG A 31 -6.36 -3.92 -10.05
CA ARG A 31 -6.99 -3.26 -11.22
C ARG A 31 -8.02 -2.21 -10.80
N ALA A 32 -8.83 -2.49 -9.79
CA ALA A 32 -9.83 -1.56 -9.28
C ALA A 32 -9.18 -0.34 -8.60
N TRP A 33 -8.09 -0.56 -7.87
CA TRP A 33 -7.27 0.49 -7.27
C TRP A 33 -6.60 1.35 -8.34
N ALA A 34 -5.99 0.74 -9.36
CA ALA A 34 -5.33 1.48 -10.44
C ALA A 34 -6.30 2.36 -11.24
N ARG A 35 -7.56 1.94 -11.40
CA ARG A 35 -8.60 2.81 -12.01
C ARG A 35 -8.92 3.99 -11.12
N ARG A 36 -9.22 3.75 -9.83
CA ARG A 36 -9.50 4.80 -8.85
C ARG A 36 -8.36 5.81 -8.76
N ALA A 37 -7.11 5.35 -8.67
CA ALA A 37 -5.93 6.21 -8.62
C ALA A 37 -5.77 7.11 -9.86
N ARG A 38 -6.19 6.66 -11.06
CA ARG A 38 -6.19 7.50 -12.27
C ARG A 38 -7.26 8.58 -12.22
N GLU A 39 -8.46 8.24 -11.77
CA GLU A 39 -9.57 9.18 -11.61
C GLU A 39 -9.22 10.25 -10.57
N GLU A 40 -8.70 9.82 -9.42
CA GLU A 40 -8.19 10.68 -8.36
C GLU A 40 -7.10 11.62 -8.85
N ARG A 41 -6.12 11.11 -9.62
CA ARG A 41 -5.06 11.95 -10.19
C ARG A 41 -5.60 13.02 -11.14
N ALA A 42 -6.61 12.71 -11.95
CA ALA A 42 -7.24 13.70 -12.82
C ALA A 42 -7.93 14.83 -12.03
N VAL A 43 -8.53 14.50 -10.88
CA VAL A 43 -9.08 15.51 -9.96
C VAL A 43 -7.99 16.38 -9.36
N ALA A 44 -6.88 15.78 -8.91
CA ALA A 44 -5.74 16.54 -8.37
C ALA A 44 -5.17 17.51 -9.42
N GLU A 45 -5.02 17.07 -10.66
CA GLU A 45 -4.56 17.91 -11.77
C GLU A 45 -5.53 19.07 -12.06
N ALA A 46 -6.83 18.79 -12.12
CA ALA A 46 -7.87 19.81 -12.35
C ALA A 46 -7.90 20.90 -11.26
N LEU A 47 -7.51 20.55 -10.04
CA LEU A 47 -7.44 21.46 -8.90
C LEU A 47 -6.04 22.09 -8.70
N ALA A 48 -5.08 21.81 -9.60
CA ALA A 48 -3.69 22.22 -9.48
C ALA A 48 -3.04 21.82 -8.12
N LEU A 49 -3.44 20.67 -7.58
CA LEU A 49 -2.84 20.08 -6.40
C LEU A 49 -1.55 19.35 -6.78
N THR A 50 -0.53 19.43 -5.93
CA THR A 50 0.75 18.74 -6.18
C THR A 50 0.65 17.22 -6.09
N ASP A 51 -0.30 16.71 -5.31
CA ASP A 51 -0.62 15.28 -5.20
C ASP A 51 -2.05 15.09 -4.66
N LEU A 52 -2.58 13.87 -4.73
CA LEU A 52 -3.82 13.51 -4.07
C LEU A 52 -3.62 13.54 -2.55
N ALA A 53 -4.22 14.52 -1.87
CA ALA A 53 -4.22 14.56 -0.42
C ALA A 53 -5.14 13.45 0.12
N VAL A 54 -4.57 12.29 0.47
CA VAL A 54 -5.32 11.18 1.10
C VAL A 54 -5.85 11.60 2.49
N TRP A 55 -5.24 12.62 3.11
CA TRP A 55 -5.73 13.29 4.32
C TRP A 55 -5.54 14.81 4.24
N THR A 56 -6.45 15.55 4.87
CA THR A 56 -6.45 17.02 4.96
C THR A 56 -5.68 17.55 6.18
N GLU A 57 -4.96 16.69 6.88
CA GLU A 57 -4.31 17.02 8.15
C GLU A 57 -2.92 17.64 7.90
N ALA A 58 -2.66 18.81 8.47
CA ALA A 58 -1.35 19.44 8.46
C ALA A 58 -0.55 19.05 9.71
N ARG A 59 0.76 18.86 9.56
CA ARG A 59 1.67 18.85 10.72
C ARG A 59 3.00 19.60 10.51
N TYR A 60 3.08 20.55 9.56
CA TYR A 60 4.33 20.97 8.85
C TYR A 60 5.07 19.80 8.16
N THR A 61 4.35 19.13 7.25
CA THR A 61 4.88 18.59 5.97
C THR A 61 6.02 17.57 6.05
N ARG A 62 5.66 16.32 6.38
CA ARG A 62 6.54 15.15 6.38
C ARG A 62 6.71 14.52 4.99
N HIS A 63 7.17 15.29 3.99
CA HIS A 63 8.06 14.63 3.03
C HIS A 63 9.31 14.27 3.85
N LEU A 64 9.80 13.04 3.79
CA LEU A 64 11.07 12.68 4.48
C LEU A 64 12.24 13.63 4.12
N SER A 65 12.12 14.41 3.04
CA SER A 65 13.06 15.45 2.61
C SER A 65 12.78 16.85 3.18
N GLN A 66 11.60 17.09 3.76
CA GLN A 66 11.16 18.37 4.33
C GLN A 66 10.96 18.32 5.86
N ALA A 67 11.19 17.17 6.49
CA ALA A 67 11.29 17.10 7.95
C ALA A 67 12.51 17.92 8.41
N ASP A 68 12.27 18.94 9.23
CA ASP A 68 13.32 19.77 9.82
C ASP A 68 14.23 18.90 10.70
N ARG A 69 15.52 18.76 10.35
CA ARG A 69 16.49 17.96 11.11
C ARG A 69 16.80 18.53 12.50
N PHE A 70 16.40 19.76 12.77
CA PHE A 70 16.73 20.48 14.00
C PHE A 70 15.56 20.58 14.99
N ALA A 71 14.38 20.03 14.65
CA ALA A 71 13.28 19.96 15.60
C ALA A 71 13.59 18.91 16.70
N PRO A 72 13.70 19.29 17.99
CA PRO A 72 13.81 18.33 19.08
C PRO A 72 12.48 17.56 19.27
N PHE A 73 12.56 16.31 19.73
CA PHE A 73 11.41 15.41 19.99
C PHE A 73 10.59 15.02 18.74
N GLN A 74 11.27 14.58 17.68
CA GLN A 74 10.58 14.00 16.53
C GLN A 74 10.04 12.61 16.85
N ASP A 75 8.82 12.35 16.39
CA ASP A 75 8.25 11.01 16.40
C ASP A 75 8.97 10.12 15.39
N ALA A 76 9.28 8.88 15.80
CA ALA A 76 9.78 7.87 14.88
C ALA A 76 8.70 7.51 13.84
N PRO A 77 9.08 7.07 12.62
CA PRO A 77 8.13 6.53 11.66
C PRO A 77 7.31 5.40 12.29
N GLY A 78 5.97 5.51 12.28
CA GLY A 78 5.08 4.52 12.91
C GLY A 78 4.89 4.64 14.42
N ALA A 79 5.36 5.71 15.06
CA ALA A 79 5.05 5.99 16.47
C ALA A 79 3.53 6.21 16.70
N PRO A 80 3.02 5.91 17.91
CA PRO A 80 1.63 6.18 18.27
C PRO A 80 1.29 7.65 18.15
N ASP A 81 0.14 7.94 17.55
CA ASP A 81 -0.21 9.29 17.12
C ASP A 81 -1.72 9.45 17.09
N LEU A 82 -2.20 10.69 17.26
CA LEU A 82 -3.61 10.99 17.04
C LEU A 82 -3.98 11.02 15.56
N LEU A 83 -2.98 11.24 14.69
CA LEU A 83 -3.19 11.52 13.27
C LEU A 83 -2.80 10.28 12.42
N PRO A 84 -3.74 9.63 11.71
CA PRO A 84 -3.53 8.36 11.01
C PRO A 84 -2.39 8.39 9.97
N ALA A 85 -2.13 9.55 9.37
CA ALA A 85 -1.08 9.71 8.36
C ALA A 85 0.33 9.46 8.91
N GLY A 86 0.56 9.55 10.23
CA GLY A 86 1.86 9.29 10.86
C GLY A 86 2.34 7.83 10.74
N SER A 87 1.41 6.91 10.47
CA SER A 87 1.70 5.48 10.28
C SER A 87 2.02 5.11 8.82
N LEU A 88 1.83 6.04 7.88
CA LEU A 88 2.04 5.79 6.45
C LEU A 88 3.44 6.19 6.03
N VAL A 89 4.33 5.22 6.04
CA VAL A 89 5.72 5.39 5.58
C VAL A 89 5.84 4.70 4.23
N PRO A 90 6.30 5.39 3.16
CA PRO A 90 6.51 4.72 1.90
C PRO A 90 7.56 3.62 2.09
N PRO A 91 7.41 2.46 1.42
CA PRO A 91 8.39 1.40 1.52
C PRO A 91 9.78 1.95 1.16
N PRO A 92 10.84 1.45 1.80
CA PRO A 92 12.20 1.88 1.52
C PRO A 92 12.52 1.68 0.02
N PRO A 93 13.44 2.46 -0.57
CA PRO A 93 13.67 2.45 -2.02
C PRO A 93 13.95 1.06 -2.60
N PHE A 94 14.60 0.19 -1.84
CA PHE A 94 14.90 -1.20 -2.24
C PHE A 94 13.67 -2.12 -2.32
N LEU A 95 12.51 -1.71 -1.77
CA LEU A 95 11.23 -2.41 -1.87
C LEU A 95 10.26 -1.76 -2.86
N ARG A 96 10.62 -0.64 -3.48
CA ARG A 96 9.76 0.01 -4.49
C ARG A 96 9.94 -0.68 -5.82
N SER A 97 8.82 -1.09 -6.44
CA SER A 97 8.83 -1.48 -7.84
C SER A 97 9.24 -0.28 -8.70
N PRO A 98 9.97 -0.49 -9.81
CA PRO A 98 10.26 0.60 -10.74
C PRO A 98 8.94 1.24 -11.20
N PRO A 99 8.89 2.58 -11.35
CA PRO A 99 7.70 3.24 -11.84
C PRO A 99 7.34 2.66 -13.21
N LEU A 100 6.06 2.32 -13.39
CA LEU A 100 5.55 1.93 -14.71
C LEU A 100 5.69 3.14 -15.67
N PRO A 101 6.12 2.90 -16.92
CA PRO A 101 6.33 3.96 -17.91
C PRO A 101 5.03 4.72 -18.24
#